data_AF-K2FBM4-F1
#
_entry.id   AF-K2FBM4-F1
#
_cell.length_a   1.000
_cell.length_b   1.000
_cell.length_c   1.000
_cell.angle_alpha   90.00
_cell.angle_beta   90.00
_cell.angle_gamma   90.00
#
_symmetry.space_group_name_H-M   'P 1'
#
loop_
_entity.id
_entity.type
_entity.pdbx_description
1 polymer ?
#
loop_
_entity_poly.entity_id
_entity_poly.type
_entity_poly.pdbx_seq_one_letter_code
_entity_poly.pdbx_strand_id
1 'polypeptide(L)'
;MLDSFGKFAPFRTMIEQSLLQEHALQDELKRLENIPRERELEWAQKDLALIEEVNIQEGEEEALVNDLNLLSHAQELAGKIHLLSQSFETLSALKKAQYQLEGASKYDSNIQPMSKAMKSALLELEEVARWTKSYAAIVEADPRKLEAVEKRLAKIELLKKRLGPEIRQEKERLFQKIEKLRSLSDEIQRKQEELKRLQDQNQALRKELCEKRQQAAKPFADSILREMKELNLPHAHFAVRVGENIHDVEFLFRANLGHPILPLSECASGGELSRLLLGVKTLCLNEQSTLVFDEIDSNVGGQTASILGEKLKKLGEKRQLICVTHFVQVAKCAKDHFLIQKEETSHIAIARIIKLSEKEKIIEYDRMLGFVRRSS
;
A
#
# COMPACT_ATOMS: atom_id res chain seq x y z
N MET A 1 15.56 -30.01 -8.83
CA MET A 1 15.95 -31.44 -8.71
C MET A 1 15.48 -32.00 -7.38
N LEU A 2 15.99 -31.47 -6.26
CA LEU A 2 15.59 -31.86 -4.91
C LEU A 2 14.07 -31.82 -4.66
N ASP A 3 13.40 -30.72 -5.04
CA ASP A 3 11.95 -30.59 -4.85
C ASP A 3 11.12 -31.61 -5.62
N SER A 4 11.58 -32.01 -6.81
CA SER A 4 10.88 -33.01 -7.61
C SER A 4 11.07 -34.41 -7.03
N PHE A 5 12.24 -34.68 -6.45
CA PHE A 5 12.50 -35.92 -5.71
C PHE A 5 11.65 -36.00 -4.43
N GLY A 6 11.58 -34.91 -3.66
CA GLY A 6 10.78 -34.81 -2.44
C GLY A 6 9.28 -34.60 -2.66
N LYS A 7 8.83 -34.41 -3.91
CA LYS A 7 7.44 -34.04 -4.27
C LYS A 7 6.95 -32.77 -3.55
N PHE A 8 7.81 -31.75 -3.45
CA PHE A 8 7.52 -30.49 -2.76
C PHE A 8 6.81 -29.44 -3.63
N ALA A 9 6.35 -29.80 -4.83
CA ALA A 9 5.59 -28.90 -5.70
C ALA A 9 4.37 -28.25 -5.02
N PRO A 10 3.55 -28.98 -4.22
CA PRO A 10 2.43 -28.36 -3.50
C PRO A 10 2.86 -27.26 -2.52
N PHE A 11 3.96 -27.47 -1.78
CA PHE A 11 4.51 -26.46 -0.85
C PHE A 11 4.93 -25.20 -1.58
N ARG A 12 5.57 -25.36 -2.75
CA ARG A 12 5.97 -24.22 -3.58
C ARG A 12 4.76 -23.45 -4.09
N THR A 13 3.72 -24.14 -4.55
CA THR A 13 2.47 -23.50 -4.98
C THR A 13 1.78 -22.77 -3.83
N MET A 14 1.74 -23.35 -2.63
CA MET A 14 1.18 -22.68 -1.45
C MET A 14 1.94 -21.39 -1.10
N ILE A 15 3.27 -21.43 -1.11
CA ILE A 15 4.10 -20.24 -0.86
C ILE A 15 3.91 -19.19 -1.95
N GLU A 16 3.87 -19.59 -3.23
CA GLU A 16 3.62 -18.66 -4.34
C GLU A 16 2.25 -17.99 -4.23
N GLN A 17 1.20 -18.74 -3.89
CA GLN A 17 -0.15 -18.19 -3.67
C GLN A 17 -0.19 -17.23 -2.48
N SER A 18 0.42 -17.60 -1.36
CA SER A 18 0.42 -16.77 -0.16
C SER A 18 1.24 -15.49 -0.34
N LEU A 19 2.33 -15.52 -1.12
CA LEU A 19 3.09 -14.30 -1.48
C LEU A 19 2.31 -13.37 -2.41
N LEU A 20 1.55 -13.93 -3.37
CA LEU A 20 0.68 -13.13 -4.23
C LEU A 20 -0.40 -12.41 -3.40
N GLN A 21 -0.99 -13.09 -2.43
CA GLN A 21 -1.95 -12.51 -1.50
C GLN A 21 -1.30 -11.42 -0.63
N GLU A 22 -0.11 -11.68 -0.09
CA GLU A 22 0.65 -10.72 0.71
C GLU A 22 0.94 -9.44 -0.09
N HIS A 23 1.45 -9.56 -1.32
CA HIS A 23 1.75 -8.41 -2.17
C HIS A 23 0.50 -7.62 -2.56
N ALA A 24 -0.60 -8.31 -2.91
CA ALA A 24 -1.86 -7.64 -3.23
C ALA A 24 -2.39 -6.83 -2.04
N LEU A 25 -2.32 -7.39 -0.83
CA LEU A 25 -2.77 -6.73 0.39
C LEU A 25 -1.84 -5.58 0.79
N GLN A 26 -0.52 -5.71 0.60
CA GLN A 26 0.45 -4.62 0.80
C GLN A 26 0.18 -3.44 -0.13
N ASP A 27 -0.12 -3.71 -1.40
CA ASP A 27 -0.42 -2.65 -2.37
C ASP A 27 -1.75 -1.95 -2.06
N GLU A 28 -2.75 -2.71 -1.61
CA GLU A 28 -4.01 -2.14 -1.13
C GLU A 28 -3.82 -1.27 0.13
N LEU A 29 -3.07 -1.77 1.11
CA LEU A 29 -2.74 -1.01 2.34
C LEU A 29 -2.00 0.28 2.02
N LYS A 30 -1.00 0.26 1.14
CA LYS A 30 -0.29 1.48 0.73
C LYS A 30 -1.25 2.52 0.13
N ARG A 31 -2.23 2.09 -0.67
CA ARG A 31 -3.23 3.01 -1.25
C ARG A 31 -4.11 3.65 -0.17
N LEU A 32 -4.56 2.84 0.79
CA LEU A 32 -5.39 3.32 1.91
C LEU A 32 -4.59 4.20 2.88
N GLU A 33 -3.33 3.85 3.14
CA GLU A 33 -2.46 4.59 4.05
C GLU A 33 -2.09 5.97 3.54
N ASN A 34 -1.99 6.14 2.22
CA ASN A 34 -1.75 7.42 1.56
C ASN A 34 -2.92 8.40 1.68
N ILE A 35 -4.10 7.97 2.13
CA ILE A 35 -5.23 8.85 2.38
C ILE A 35 -4.94 9.64 3.67
N PRO A 36 -4.81 10.98 3.60
CA PRO A 36 -4.53 11.80 4.78
C PRO A 36 -5.75 11.81 5.71
N ARG A 37 -5.70 10.98 6.75
CA ARG A 37 -6.87 10.74 7.63
C ARG A 37 -6.70 11.27 9.04
N GLU A 38 -5.53 11.10 9.67
CA GLU A 38 -5.33 11.44 11.08
C GLU A 38 -5.50 12.93 11.33
N ARG A 39 -4.81 13.76 10.53
CA ARG A 39 -4.90 15.22 10.61
C ARG A 39 -6.29 15.74 10.26
N GLU A 40 -6.94 15.13 9.25
CA GLU A 40 -8.29 15.51 8.85
C GLU A 40 -9.33 15.15 9.91
N LEU A 41 -9.18 13.99 10.56
CA LEU A 41 -10.02 13.54 11.65
C LEU A 41 -9.86 14.45 12.87
N GLU A 42 -8.62 14.81 13.21
CA GLU A 42 -8.31 15.71 14.32
C GLU A 42 -8.94 17.10 14.11
N TRP A 43 -8.81 17.66 12.90
CA TRP A 43 -9.43 18.94 12.57
C TRP A 43 -10.95 18.88 12.60
N ALA A 44 -11.54 17.85 11.98
CA ALA A 44 -12.99 17.69 11.98
C ALA A 44 -13.55 17.54 13.40
N GLN A 45 -12.85 16.83 14.29
CA GLN A 45 -13.24 16.70 15.71
C GLN A 45 -13.12 18.03 16.46
N LYS A 46 -12.06 18.81 16.21
CA LYS A 46 -11.89 20.14 16.82
C LYS A 46 -12.98 21.11 16.37
N ASP A 47 -13.31 21.10 15.08
CA ASP A 47 -14.36 21.95 14.53
C ASP A 47 -15.74 21.54 15.06
N LEU A 48 -16.01 20.23 15.18
CA LEU A 48 -17.24 19.73 15.77
C LEU A 48 -17.37 20.12 17.25
N ALA A 49 -16.30 19.96 18.03
CA ALA A 49 -16.26 20.36 19.44
C ALA A 49 -16.52 21.87 19.61
N LEU A 50 -16.00 22.69 18.69
CA LEU A 50 -16.26 24.13 18.70
C LEU A 50 -17.74 24.46 18.44
N ILE A 51 -18.39 23.76 17.52
CA ILE A 51 -19.85 23.91 17.28
C ILE A 51 -20.63 23.53 18.55
N GLU A 52 -20.25 22.42 19.20
CA GLU A 52 -20.89 21.94 20.42
C GLU A 52 -20.67 22.87 21.62
N GLU A 53 -19.49 23.51 21.72
CA GLU A 53 -19.18 24.50 22.75
C GLU A 53 -20.02 25.77 22.59
N VAL A 54 -20.14 26.30 21.37
CA VAL A 54 -20.93 27.51 21.12
C VAL A 54 -22.43 27.24 21.26
N ASN A 55 -22.88 26.04 20.90
CA ASN A 55 -24.25 25.54 21.08
C ASN A 55 -25.34 26.55 20.66
N ILE A 56 -25.30 26.97 19.40
CA ILE A 56 -26.26 27.93 18.83
C ILE A 56 -27.65 27.28 18.78
N GLN A 57 -28.64 27.92 19.39
CA GLN A 57 -30.04 27.50 19.31
C GLN A 57 -30.71 28.02 18.04
N GLU A 58 -31.77 27.34 17.60
CA GLU A 58 -32.54 27.75 16.43
C GLU A 58 -33.25 29.08 16.70
N GLY A 59 -33.09 30.05 15.79
CA GLY A 59 -33.63 31.41 15.94
C GLY A 59 -32.90 32.27 16.98
N GLU A 60 -31.84 31.77 17.64
CA GLU A 60 -31.12 32.52 18.68
C GLU A 60 -30.49 33.80 18.13
N GLU A 61 -29.83 33.70 16.97
CA GLU A 61 -29.14 34.83 16.36
C GLU A 61 -30.11 35.94 15.94
N GLU A 62 -31.24 35.58 15.35
CA GLU A 62 -32.30 36.54 14.98
C GLU A 62 -32.85 37.25 16.22
N ALA A 63 -33.07 36.52 17.31
CA ALA A 63 -33.48 37.09 18.59
C ALA A 63 -32.42 38.05 19.15
N LEU A 64 -31.14 37.65 19.15
CA LEU A 64 -30.04 38.47 19.64
C LEU A 64 -29.82 39.75 18.82
N VAL A 65 -30.00 39.69 17.49
CA VAL A 65 -29.92 40.87 16.62
C VAL A 65 -31.07 41.85 16.92
N ASN A 66 -32.27 41.33 17.16
CA ASN A 66 -33.41 42.16 17.58
C ASN A 66 -33.16 42.81 18.94
N ASP A 67 -32.64 42.05 19.92
CA ASP A 67 -32.27 42.57 21.24
C ASP A 67 -31.17 43.62 21.15
N LEU A 68 -30.14 43.41 20.31
CA LEU A 68 -29.07 44.37 20.08
C LEU A 68 -29.61 45.71 19.58
N ASN A 69 -30.52 45.68 18.59
CA ASN A 69 -31.14 46.90 18.05
C ASN A 69 -31.96 47.62 19.12
N LEU A 70 -32.78 46.89 19.90
CA LEU A 70 -33.59 47.48 20.95
C LEU A 70 -32.73 48.11 22.06
N LEU A 71 -31.74 47.36 22.56
CA LEU A 71 -30.87 47.79 23.65
C LEU A 71 -29.94 48.93 23.24
N SER A 72 -29.40 48.90 22.02
CA SER A 72 -28.56 49.99 21.51
C SER A 72 -29.34 51.29 21.35
N HIS A 73 -30.56 51.23 20.80
CA HIS A 73 -31.44 52.41 20.71
C HIS A 73 -31.82 52.95 22.09
N ALA A 74 -32.13 52.07 23.06
CA ALA A 74 -32.43 52.47 24.43
C ALA A 74 -31.22 53.16 25.09
N GLN A 75 -30.01 52.64 24.86
CA GLN A 75 -28.77 53.21 25.39
C GLN A 75 -28.43 54.56 24.75
N GLU A 76 -28.61 54.70 23.44
CA GLU A 76 -28.40 55.97 22.73
C GLU A 76 -29.41 57.04 23.18
N LEU A 77 -30.68 56.65 23.36
CA LEU A 77 -31.73 57.53 23.89
C LEU A 77 -31.42 57.97 25.32
N ALA A 78 -31.03 57.04 26.20
CA ALA A 78 -30.64 57.34 27.57
C ALA A 78 -29.47 58.33 27.61
N GLY A 79 -28.46 58.14 26.76
CA GLY A 79 -27.31 59.04 26.63
C GLY A 79 -27.72 60.44 26.18
N LYS A 80 -28.55 60.56 25.14
CA LYS A 80 -29.05 61.86 24.64
C LYS A 80 -29.89 62.59 25.69
N ILE A 81 -30.78 61.88 26.38
CA ILE A 81 -31.62 62.44 27.45
C ILE A 81 -30.77 62.88 28.65
N HIS A 82 -29.73 62.12 29.00
CA HIS A 82 -28.79 62.51 30.05
C HIS A 82 -28.04 63.80 29.72
N LEU A 83 -27.49 63.91 28.51
CA LEU A 83 -26.83 65.13 28.02
C LEU A 83 -27.78 66.33 27.97
N LEU A 84 -29.03 66.10 27.56
CA LEU A 84 -30.07 67.14 27.56
C LEU A 84 -30.39 67.60 29.00
N SER A 85 -30.51 66.67 29.95
CA SER A 85 -30.72 66.98 31.37
C SER A 85 -29.58 67.81 31.95
N GLN A 86 -28.32 67.51 31.60
CA GLN A 86 -27.15 68.30 32.00
C GLN A 86 -27.20 69.71 31.40
N SER A 87 -27.64 69.83 30.14
CA SER A 87 -27.74 71.13 29.47
C SER A 87 -28.71 72.08 30.17
N PHE A 88 -29.79 71.56 30.77
CA PHE A 88 -30.74 72.35 31.56
C PHE A 88 -30.20 72.84 32.92
N GLU A 89 -29.04 72.37 33.39
CA GLU A 89 -28.39 72.92 34.61
C GLU A 89 -28.02 74.41 34.44
N THR A 90 -27.84 74.86 33.20
CA THR A 90 -27.63 76.26 32.81
C THR A 90 -28.82 77.18 33.16
N LEU A 91 -30.01 76.63 33.41
CA LEU A 91 -31.18 77.41 33.85
C LEU A 91 -30.90 78.19 35.15
N SER A 92 -30.00 77.71 36.00
CA SER A 92 -29.57 78.43 37.20
C SER A 92 -28.94 79.79 36.89
N ALA A 93 -28.16 79.89 35.80
CA ALA A 93 -27.56 81.14 35.35
C ALA A 93 -28.62 82.07 34.73
N LEU A 94 -29.56 81.51 33.96
CA LEU A 94 -30.67 82.29 33.38
C LEU A 94 -31.62 82.85 34.45
N LYS A 95 -31.86 82.11 35.54
CA LYS A 95 -32.60 82.62 36.71
C LYS A 95 -31.90 83.80 37.38
N LYS A 96 -30.56 83.75 37.51
CA LYS A 96 -29.77 84.89 38.02
C LYS A 96 -29.89 86.10 37.08
N ALA A 97 -29.83 85.90 35.77
CA ALA A 97 -30.03 86.96 34.79
C ALA A 97 -31.43 87.58 34.89
N GLN A 98 -32.48 86.77 35.08
CA GLN A 98 -33.84 87.25 35.30
C GLN A 98 -33.97 88.10 36.56
N TYR A 99 -33.31 87.71 37.67
CA TYR A 99 -33.31 88.51 38.90
C TYR A 99 -32.69 89.90 38.68
N GLN A 100 -31.60 89.99 37.89
CA GLN A 100 -31.00 91.27 37.51
C GLN A 100 -31.92 92.10 36.61
N LEU A 101 -32.62 91.46 35.66
CA LEU A 101 -33.61 92.13 34.81
C LEU A 101 -34.80 92.68 35.60
N GLU A 102 -35.32 91.92 36.56
CA GLU A 102 -36.37 92.39 37.48
C GLU A 102 -35.88 93.57 38.32
N GLY A 103 -34.63 93.52 38.80
CA GLY A 103 -33.97 94.64 39.47
C GLY A 103 -33.86 95.88 38.59
N ALA A 104 -33.37 95.73 37.36
CA ALA A 104 -33.19 96.82 36.39
C ALA A 104 -34.51 97.47 35.97
N SER A 105 -35.59 96.69 35.87
CA SER A 105 -36.92 97.19 35.50
C SER A 105 -37.53 98.19 36.51
N LYS A 106 -36.97 98.27 37.73
CA LYS A 106 -37.33 99.29 38.73
C LYS A 106 -36.77 100.67 38.40
N TYR A 107 -35.73 100.75 37.57
CA TYR A 107 -35.05 101.98 37.19
C TYR A 107 -35.47 102.49 35.81
N ASP A 108 -35.75 101.59 34.85
CA ASP A 108 -36.25 101.93 33.51
C ASP A 108 -37.45 101.05 33.11
N SER A 109 -38.61 101.68 32.90
CA SER A 109 -39.84 101.01 32.49
C SER A 109 -39.75 100.35 31.11
N ASN A 110 -38.84 100.79 30.23
CA ASN A 110 -38.63 100.16 28.92
C ASN A 110 -38.05 98.75 29.02
N ILE A 111 -37.50 98.37 30.19
CA ILE A 111 -36.95 97.02 30.45
C ILE A 111 -38.05 96.04 30.88
N GLN A 112 -39.23 96.50 31.33
CA GLN A 112 -40.31 95.62 31.77
C GLN A 112 -40.74 94.56 30.73
N PRO A 113 -40.92 94.90 29.43
CA PRO A 113 -41.27 93.91 28.42
C PRO A 113 -40.23 92.79 28.31
N MET A 114 -38.94 93.13 28.37
CA MET A 114 -37.83 92.17 28.34
C MET A 114 -37.84 91.26 29.58
N SER A 115 -38.03 91.82 30.78
CA SER A 115 -38.14 91.05 32.01
C SER A 115 -39.35 90.10 32.02
N LYS A 116 -40.51 90.54 31.49
CA LYS A 116 -41.70 89.70 31.34
C LYS A 116 -41.49 88.57 30.34
N ALA A 117 -40.89 88.86 29.18
CA ALA A 117 -40.58 87.86 28.15
C ALA A 117 -39.61 86.78 28.69
N MET A 118 -38.53 87.20 29.36
CA MET A 118 -37.55 86.29 29.95
C MET A 118 -38.16 85.42 31.06
N LYS A 119 -39.06 85.97 31.88
CA LYS A 119 -39.81 85.19 32.88
C LYS A 119 -40.69 84.11 32.25
N SER A 120 -41.40 84.44 31.18
CA SER A 120 -42.25 83.47 30.46
C SER A 120 -41.41 82.33 29.87
N ALA A 121 -40.32 82.67 29.18
CA ALA A 121 -39.41 81.69 28.59
C ALA A 121 -38.77 80.78 29.65
N LEU A 122 -38.39 81.34 30.82
CA LEU A 122 -37.85 80.55 31.94
C LEU A 122 -38.85 79.52 32.47
N LEU A 123 -40.13 79.88 32.60
CA LEU A 123 -41.17 78.95 33.08
C LEU A 123 -41.36 77.78 32.10
N GLU A 124 -41.40 78.05 30.80
CA GLU A 124 -41.50 77.02 29.76
C GLU A 124 -40.27 76.10 29.77
N LEU A 125 -39.06 76.66 29.86
CA LEU A 125 -37.82 75.88 29.92
C LEU A 125 -37.72 75.03 31.20
N GLU A 126 -38.20 75.52 32.33
CA GLU A 126 -38.28 74.74 33.58
C GLU A 126 -39.22 73.54 33.47
N GLU A 127 -40.33 73.71 32.75
CA GLU A 127 -41.28 72.62 32.52
C GLU A 127 -40.67 71.53 31.63
N VAL A 128 -40.03 71.92 30.52
CA VAL A 128 -39.30 70.99 29.65
C VAL A 128 -38.19 70.27 30.43
N ALA A 129 -37.40 70.99 31.24
CA ALA A 129 -36.37 70.39 32.08
C ALA A 129 -36.94 69.36 33.07
N ARG A 130 -38.12 69.63 33.65
CA ARG A 130 -38.81 68.70 34.53
C ARG A 130 -39.29 67.45 33.78
N TRP A 131 -39.84 67.61 32.57
CA TRP A 131 -40.22 66.49 31.71
C TRP A 131 -39.01 65.65 31.32
N THR A 132 -37.90 66.27 30.90
CA THR A 132 -36.64 65.58 30.56
C THR A 132 -36.13 64.76 31.74
N LYS A 133 -36.10 65.33 32.96
CA LYS A 133 -35.67 64.62 34.17
C LYS A 133 -36.58 63.44 34.52
N SER A 134 -37.88 63.61 34.36
CA SER A 134 -38.87 62.55 34.60
C SER A 134 -38.73 61.42 33.58
N TYR A 135 -38.53 61.78 32.30
CA TYR A 135 -38.32 60.83 31.22
C TYR A 135 -36.99 60.07 31.38
N ALA A 136 -35.91 60.75 31.81
CA ALA A 136 -34.62 60.14 32.11
C ALA A 136 -34.71 59.03 33.17
N ALA A 137 -35.63 59.16 34.14
CA ALA A 137 -35.86 58.14 35.16
C ALA A 137 -36.65 56.92 34.64
N ILE A 138 -37.32 57.04 33.50
CA ILE A 138 -38.12 55.97 32.86
C ILE A 138 -37.32 55.23 31.80
N VAL A 139 -36.38 55.91 31.12
CA VAL A 139 -35.53 55.27 30.10
C VAL A 139 -34.55 54.30 30.78
N GLU A 140 -34.94 53.03 30.84
CA GLU A 140 -34.09 51.94 31.29
C GLU A 140 -33.10 51.55 30.18
N ALA A 141 -31.85 51.97 30.33
CA ALA A 141 -30.73 51.36 29.61
C ALA A 141 -30.04 50.37 30.55
N ASP A 142 -29.87 49.12 30.10
CA ASP A 142 -29.11 48.10 30.82
C ASP A 142 -27.82 47.78 30.04
N PRO A 143 -26.71 48.48 30.33
CA PRO A 143 -25.44 48.29 29.63
C PRO A 143 -24.88 46.88 29.75
N ARG A 144 -25.21 46.16 30.84
CA ARG A 144 -24.71 44.80 31.07
C ARG A 144 -25.39 43.81 30.15
N LYS A 145 -26.70 43.97 29.90
CA LYS A 145 -27.42 43.17 28.91
C LYS A 145 -26.91 43.44 27.50
N LEU A 146 -26.69 44.70 27.14
CA LEU A 146 -26.14 45.07 25.83
C LEU A 146 -24.78 44.39 25.61
N GLU A 147 -23.86 44.52 26.56
CA GLU A 147 -22.53 43.90 26.49
C GLU A 147 -22.60 42.36 26.41
N ALA A 148 -23.55 41.73 27.12
CA ALA A 148 -23.76 40.29 27.05
C ALA A 148 -24.26 39.83 25.67
N VAL A 149 -25.20 40.57 25.07
CA VAL A 149 -25.72 40.30 23.72
C VAL A 149 -24.61 40.48 22.67
N GLU A 150 -23.84 41.57 22.74
CA GLU A 150 -22.70 41.82 21.86
C GLU A 150 -21.65 40.70 21.95
N LYS A 151 -21.28 40.28 23.17
CA LYS A 151 -20.35 39.18 23.39
C LYS A 151 -20.87 37.85 22.84
N ARG A 152 -22.17 37.58 22.96
CA ARG A 152 -22.78 36.36 22.42
C ARG A 152 -22.79 36.36 20.90
N LEU A 153 -23.19 37.47 20.27
CA LEU A 153 -23.14 37.65 18.81
C LEU A 153 -21.71 37.55 18.27
N ALA A 154 -20.73 38.14 18.95
CA ALA A 154 -19.32 38.04 18.55
C ALA A 154 -18.81 36.58 18.56
N LYS A 155 -19.23 35.76 19.54
CA LYS A 155 -18.91 34.32 19.56
C LYS A 155 -19.52 33.57 18.37
N ILE A 156 -20.78 33.86 18.05
CA ILE A 156 -21.48 33.27 16.90
C ILE A 156 -20.78 33.64 15.59
N GLU A 157 -20.40 34.91 15.45
CA GLU A 157 -19.72 35.43 14.25
C GLU A 157 -18.34 34.81 14.05
N LEU A 158 -17.56 34.63 15.13
CA LEU A 158 -16.27 33.93 15.09
C LEU A 158 -16.42 32.48 14.62
N LEU A 159 -17.47 31.79 15.07
CA LEU A 159 -17.78 30.43 14.62
C LEU A 159 -18.11 30.41 13.12
N LYS A 160 -19.00 31.30 12.68
CA LYS A 160 -19.39 31.43 11.27
C LYS A 160 -18.24 31.80 10.35
N LYS A 161 -17.32 32.65 10.81
CA LYS A 161 -16.12 33.01 10.03
C LYS A 161 -15.20 31.81 9.79
N ARG A 162 -15.16 30.86 10.72
CA ARG A 162 -14.33 29.65 10.61
C ARG A 162 -15.02 28.54 9.81
N LEU A 163 -16.32 28.32 10.03
CA LEU A 163 -17.05 27.13 9.55
C LEU A 163 -18.10 27.44 8.47
N GLY A 164 -18.31 28.71 8.16
CA GLY A 164 -19.35 29.17 7.24
C GLY A 164 -20.68 29.50 7.94
N PRO A 165 -21.64 30.08 7.20
CA PRO A 165 -22.89 30.58 7.77
C PRO A 165 -23.87 29.45 8.17
N GLU A 166 -23.80 28.29 7.52
CA GLU A 166 -24.75 27.18 7.71
C GLU A 166 -24.25 26.14 8.72
N ILE A 167 -24.07 26.57 9.98
CA ILE A 167 -23.47 25.75 11.05
C ILE A 167 -24.15 24.38 11.24
N ARG A 168 -25.49 24.31 11.10
CA ARG A 168 -26.24 23.04 11.25
C ARG A 168 -25.88 22.04 10.14
N GLN A 169 -25.77 22.50 8.89
CA GLN A 169 -25.39 21.64 7.77
C GLN A 169 -23.91 21.21 7.89
N GLU A 170 -23.04 22.13 8.30
CA GLU A 170 -21.63 21.81 8.51
C GLU A 170 -21.43 20.83 9.67
N LYS A 171 -22.21 20.93 10.75
CA LYS A 171 -22.23 19.94 11.84
C LYS A 171 -22.51 18.53 11.32
N GLU A 172 -23.58 18.36 10.53
CA GLU A 172 -23.94 17.08 9.94
C GLU A 172 -22.85 16.55 9.00
N ARG A 173 -22.28 17.43 8.17
CA ARG A 173 -21.18 17.10 7.27
C ARG A 173 -19.93 16.64 8.03
N LEU A 174 -19.59 17.31 9.13
CA LEU A 174 -18.47 16.94 10.00
C LEU A 174 -18.71 15.58 10.66
N PHE A 175 -19.91 15.29 11.14
CA PHE A 175 -20.27 13.97 11.67
C PHE A 175 -20.04 12.87 10.63
N GLN A 176 -20.62 13.01 9.44
CA GLN A 176 -20.46 12.03 8.37
C GLN A 176 -18.99 11.88 7.94
N LYS A 177 -18.23 12.98 7.94
CA LYS A 177 -16.79 12.95 7.64
C LYS A 177 -16.02 12.17 8.70
N ILE A 178 -16.28 12.43 9.98
CA ILE A 178 -15.64 11.74 11.11
C ILE A 178 -15.94 10.25 11.06
N GLU A 179 -17.20 9.85 10.84
CA GLU A 179 -17.57 8.44 10.73
C GLU A 179 -16.86 7.74 9.57
N LYS A 180 -16.81 8.36 8.39
CA LYS A 180 -16.08 7.83 7.23
C LYS A 180 -14.59 7.64 7.52
N LEU A 181 -13.95 8.64 8.14
CA LEU A 181 -12.52 8.59 8.47
C LEU A 181 -12.22 7.54 9.54
N ARG A 182 -13.11 7.34 10.53
CA ARG A 182 -12.99 6.27 11.53
C ARG A 182 -13.14 4.89 10.90
N SER A 183 -14.17 4.69 10.08
CA SER A 183 -14.39 3.43 9.36
C SER A 183 -13.19 3.04 8.49
N LEU A 184 -12.60 4.00 7.77
CA LEU A 184 -11.37 3.79 7.00
C LEU A 184 -10.18 3.41 7.90
N SER A 185 -10.06 4.02 9.08
CA SER A 185 -8.98 3.69 10.03
C SER A 185 -9.13 2.27 10.56
N ASP A 186 -10.35 1.85 10.88
CA ASP A 186 -10.65 0.47 11.32
C ASP A 186 -10.38 -0.55 10.21
N GLU A 187 -10.73 -0.22 8.95
CA GLU A 187 -10.44 -1.07 7.80
C GLU A 187 -8.93 -1.27 7.60
N ILE A 188 -8.15 -0.19 7.67
CA ILE A 188 -6.69 -0.24 7.58
C ILE A 188 -6.12 -1.13 8.68
N GLN A 189 -6.57 -0.95 9.93
CA GLN A 189 -6.09 -1.77 11.04
C GLN A 189 -6.38 -3.26 10.81
N ARG A 190 -7.61 -3.62 10.37
CA ARG A 190 -7.96 -5.00 10.06
C ARG A 190 -7.07 -5.60 8.96
N LYS A 191 -6.82 -4.84 7.90
CA LYS A 191 -5.94 -5.26 6.80
C LYS A 191 -4.48 -5.39 7.24
N GLN A 192 -3.99 -4.52 8.14
CA GLN A 192 -2.65 -4.65 8.72
C GLN A 192 -2.52 -5.93 9.57
N GLU A 193 -3.54 -6.27 10.35
CA GLU A 193 -3.58 -7.52 11.11
C GLU A 193 -3.62 -8.75 10.19
N GLU A 194 -4.40 -8.70 9.11
CA GLU A 194 -4.45 -9.74 8.08
C GLU A 194 -3.09 -9.90 7.38
N LEU A 195 -2.44 -8.80 7.02
CA LEU A 195 -1.11 -8.81 6.41
C LEU A 195 -0.09 -9.49 7.33
N LYS A 196 -0.09 -9.15 8.63
CA LYS A 196 0.79 -9.78 9.60
C LYS A 196 0.56 -11.28 9.69
N ARG A 197 -0.70 -11.73 9.70
CA ARG A 197 -1.04 -13.16 9.70
C ARG A 197 -0.52 -13.87 8.44
N LEU A 198 -0.67 -13.26 7.27
CA LEU A 198 -0.15 -13.81 6.01
C LEU A 198 1.38 -13.89 6.03
N GLN A 199 2.06 -12.87 6.56
CA GLN A 199 3.52 -12.87 6.71
C GLN A 199 4.01 -14.00 7.63
N ASP A 200 3.35 -14.18 8.78
CA ASP A 200 3.67 -15.25 9.74
C ASP A 200 3.44 -16.64 9.09
N GLN A 201 2.35 -16.81 8.33
CA GLN A 201 2.06 -18.02 7.57
C GLN A 201 3.11 -18.29 6.49
N ASN A 202 3.48 -17.27 5.71
CA ASN A 202 4.52 -17.36 4.69
C ASN A 202 5.87 -17.76 5.30
N GLN A 203 6.24 -17.18 6.43
CA GLN A 203 7.46 -17.54 7.14
C GLN A 203 7.44 -18.98 7.63
N ALA A 204 6.32 -19.44 8.20
CA ALA A 204 6.16 -20.82 8.64
C ALA A 204 6.27 -21.82 7.49
N LEU A 205 5.59 -21.57 6.36
CA LEU A 205 5.66 -22.42 5.17
C LEU A 205 7.08 -22.47 4.58
N ARG A 206 7.78 -21.33 4.55
CA ARG A 206 9.16 -21.26 4.08
C ARG A 206 10.10 -22.09 4.96
N LYS A 207 9.93 -22.01 6.29
CA LYS A 207 10.70 -22.80 7.24
C LYS A 207 10.43 -24.30 7.08
N GLU A 208 9.17 -24.69 6.97
CA GLU A 208 8.78 -26.09 6.75
C GLU A 208 9.39 -26.65 5.45
N LEU A 209 9.35 -25.89 4.35
CA LEU A 209 9.97 -26.31 3.09
C LEU A 209 11.49 -26.45 3.20
N CYS A 210 12.15 -25.55 3.94
CA CYS A 210 13.59 -25.64 4.20
C CYS A 210 13.94 -26.92 4.96
N GLU A 211 13.23 -27.22 6.04
CA GLU A 211 13.41 -28.45 6.83
C GLU A 211 13.18 -29.71 5.98
N LYS A 212 12.12 -29.74 5.17
CA LYS A 212 11.85 -30.85 4.25
C LYS A 212 12.95 -31.05 3.22
N ARG A 213 13.52 -29.96 2.69
CA ARG A 213 14.66 -30.03 1.76
C ARG A 213 15.92 -30.56 2.43
N GLN A 214 16.22 -30.12 3.66
CA GLN A 214 17.33 -30.66 4.44
C GLN A 214 17.18 -32.17 4.68
N GLN A 215 15.97 -32.61 5.04
CA GLN A 215 15.66 -34.04 5.23
C GLN A 215 15.78 -34.85 3.93
N ALA A 216 15.38 -34.27 2.79
CA ALA A 216 15.45 -34.93 1.48
C ALA A 216 16.85 -34.89 0.85
N ALA A 217 17.75 -34.00 1.29
CA ALA A 217 19.06 -33.77 0.69
C ALA A 217 19.92 -35.04 0.65
N LYS A 218 20.06 -35.72 1.79
CA LYS A 218 20.88 -36.94 1.90
C LYS A 218 20.26 -38.13 1.13
N PRO A 219 18.96 -38.48 1.30
CA PRO A 219 18.33 -39.53 0.50
C PRO A 219 18.41 -39.28 -1.01
N PHE A 220 18.28 -38.02 -1.44
CA PHE A 220 18.43 -37.65 -2.84
C PHE A 220 19.86 -37.88 -3.33
N ALA A 221 20.86 -37.42 -2.57
CA ALA A 221 22.27 -37.61 -2.90
C ALA A 221 22.66 -39.10 -2.97
N ASP A 222 22.22 -39.90 -2.01
CA ASP A 222 22.48 -41.35 -1.98
C ASP A 222 21.82 -42.10 -3.15
N SER A 223 20.68 -41.61 -3.65
CA SER A 223 20.00 -42.17 -4.82
C SER A 223 20.77 -41.84 -6.10
N ILE A 224 21.25 -40.59 -6.23
CA ILE A 224 22.10 -40.17 -7.35
C ILE A 224 23.41 -40.96 -7.38
N LEU A 225 24.07 -41.11 -6.24
CA LEU A 225 25.32 -41.86 -6.15
C LEU A 225 25.18 -43.33 -6.54
N ARG A 226 24.03 -43.95 -6.23
CA ARG A 226 23.71 -45.31 -6.71
C ARG A 226 23.60 -45.36 -8.23
N GLU A 227 22.87 -44.42 -8.84
CA GLU A 227 22.79 -44.31 -10.30
C GLU A 227 24.15 -44.06 -10.96
N MET A 228 25.02 -43.25 -10.33
CA MET A 228 26.36 -42.95 -10.85
C MET A 228 27.26 -44.19 -10.88
N LYS A 229 27.18 -45.06 -9.87
CA LYS A 229 27.92 -46.33 -9.85
C LYS A 229 27.51 -47.23 -11.01
N GLU A 230 26.21 -47.32 -11.31
CA GLU A 230 25.70 -48.09 -12.44
C GLU A 230 26.12 -47.51 -13.80
N LEU A 231 26.33 -46.19 -13.88
CA LEU A 231 26.81 -45.48 -15.08
C LEU A 231 28.35 -45.40 -15.21
N ASN A 232 29.06 -46.31 -14.53
CA ASN A 232 30.53 -46.42 -14.51
C ASN A 232 31.22 -45.14 -14.01
N LEU A 233 30.65 -44.51 -12.98
CA LEU A 233 31.29 -43.45 -12.19
C LEU A 233 31.39 -43.88 -10.72
N PRO A 234 32.17 -44.95 -10.41
CA PRO A 234 32.21 -45.55 -9.07
C PRO A 234 32.80 -44.62 -8.01
N HIS A 235 33.60 -43.64 -8.44
CA HIS A 235 34.28 -42.67 -7.59
C HIS A 235 33.59 -41.30 -7.54
N ALA A 236 32.42 -41.18 -8.16
CA ALA A 236 31.65 -39.95 -8.13
C ALA A 236 31.27 -39.57 -6.70
N HIS A 237 31.31 -38.27 -6.43
CA HIS A 237 30.77 -37.67 -5.23
C HIS A 237 29.66 -36.70 -5.62
N PHE A 238 28.55 -36.75 -4.91
CA PHE A 238 27.42 -35.86 -5.09
C PHE A 238 26.88 -35.49 -3.70
N ALA A 239 26.73 -34.21 -3.45
CA ALA A 239 26.20 -33.67 -2.21
C ALA A 239 25.23 -32.54 -2.50
N VAL A 240 24.31 -32.33 -1.58
CA VAL A 240 23.30 -31.27 -1.68
C VAL A 240 23.44 -30.43 -0.42
N ARG A 241 23.80 -29.16 -0.60
CA ARG A 241 23.89 -28.18 0.47
C ARG A 241 22.62 -27.36 0.48
N VAL A 242 21.88 -27.40 1.60
CA VAL A 242 20.69 -26.59 1.82
C VAL A 242 21.02 -25.59 2.91
N GLY A 243 21.05 -24.30 2.56
CA GLY A 243 21.27 -23.20 3.48
C GLY A 243 20.02 -22.88 4.30
N GLU A 244 20.07 -21.77 5.04
CA GLU A 244 18.96 -21.32 5.89
C GLU A 244 17.86 -20.63 5.06
N ASN A 245 18.21 -19.96 3.96
CA ASN A 245 17.20 -19.39 3.08
C ASN A 245 16.58 -20.44 2.18
N ILE A 246 15.28 -20.26 1.89
CA ILE A 246 14.53 -21.11 0.96
C ILE A 246 15.14 -21.18 -0.45
N HIS A 247 15.99 -20.24 -0.86
CA HIS A 247 16.62 -20.26 -2.18
C HIS A 247 18.04 -20.84 -2.17
N ASP A 248 18.60 -21.11 -0.99
CA ASP A 248 19.98 -21.57 -0.83
C ASP A 248 20.04 -23.08 -0.99
N VAL A 249 19.91 -23.58 -2.22
CA VAL A 249 20.11 -25.00 -2.55
C VAL A 249 21.20 -25.11 -3.59
N GLU A 250 22.30 -25.75 -3.21
CA GLU A 250 23.46 -25.95 -4.07
C GLU A 250 23.74 -27.44 -4.26
N PHE A 251 23.99 -27.82 -5.50
CA PHE A 251 24.34 -29.19 -5.88
C PHE A 251 25.84 -29.25 -6.15
N LEU A 252 26.54 -30.08 -5.38
CA LEU A 252 27.98 -30.25 -5.42
C LEU A 252 28.31 -31.59 -6.06
N PHE A 253 29.25 -31.60 -7.00
CA PHE A 253 29.62 -32.79 -7.75
C PHE A 253 31.13 -32.89 -7.97
N ARG A 254 31.59 -34.13 -8.05
CA ARG A 254 32.91 -34.52 -8.53
C ARG A 254 32.79 -35.86 -9.23
N ALA A 255 33.35 -36.00 -10.43
CA ALA A 255 33.29 -37.25 -11.16
C ALA A 255 34.30 -38.30 -10.70
N ASN A 256 35.57 -37.92 -10.49
CA ASN A 256 36.67 -38.84 -10.18
C ASN A 256 37.50 -38.38 -8.98
N LEU A 257 38.24 -39.31 -8.37
CA LEU A 257 39.24 -38.99 -7.34
C LEU A 257 40.30 -38.04 -7.90
N GLY A 258 40.80 -37.12 -7.07
CA GLY A 258 41.81 -36.13 -7.47
C GLY A 258 41.26 -34.81 -8.01
N HIS A 259 39.97 -34.72 -8.32
CA HIS A 259 39.31 -33.45 -8.67
C HIS A 259 38.69 -32.78 -7.43
N PRO A 260 38.51 -31.44 -7.43
CA PRO A 260 37.74 -30.76 -6.40
C PRO A 260 36.25 -31.11 -6.48
N ILE A 261 35.56 -30.98 -5.35
CA ILE A 261 34.08 -30.98 -5.31
C ILE A 261 33.65 -29.56 -5.66
N LEU A 262 32.92 -29.40 -6.76
CA LEU A 262 32.51 -28.09 -7.29
C LEU A 262 30.99 -28.01 -7.42
N PRO A 263 30.41 -26.80 -7.43
CA PRO A 263 29.05 -26.58 -7.88
C PRO A 263 28.82 -27.15 -9.28
N LEU A 264 27.62 -27.69 -9.56
CA LEU A 264 27.29 -28.23 -10.89
C LEU A 264 27.52 -27.24 -12.04
N SER A 265 27.32 -25.95 -11.79
CA SER A 265 27.56 -24.87 -12.77
C SER A 265 29.03 -24.68 -13.15
N GLU A 266 29.95 -25.14 -12.31
CA GLU A 266 31.41 -24.98 -12.48
C GLU A 266 32.09 -26.29 -12.92
N CYS A 267 31.33 -27.37 -13.13
CA CYS A 267 31.87 -28.65 -13.55
C CYS A 267 32.16 -28.66 -15.07
N ALA A 268 33.44 -28.72 -15.46
CA ALA A 268 33.87 -28.60 -16.86
C ALA A 268 33.90 -29.93 -17.68
N SER A 269 33.14 -30.97 -17.31
CA SER A 269 33.21 -32.30 -17.95
C SER A 269 31.90 -32.66 -18.67
N GLY A 270 31.89 -32.64 -20.01
CA GLY A 270 30.68 -32.86 -20.82
C GLY A 270 30.04 -34.24 -20.64
N GLY A 271 30.80 -35.32 -20.88
CA GLY A 271 30.25 -36.68 -20.84
C GLY A 271 29.89 -37.20 -19.44
N GLU A 272 30.60 -36.77 -18.39
CA GLU A 272 30.30 -37.17 -17.00
C GLU A 272 29.12 -36.38 -16.44
N LEU A 273 29.01 -35.10 -16.78
CA LEU A 273 27.85 -34.28 -16.43
C LEU A 273 26.60 -34.75 -17.17
N SER A 274 26.70 -35.13 -18.45
CA SER A 274 25.59 -35.75 -19.20
C SER A 274 25.10 -37.04 -18.55
N ARG A 275 26.01 -37.89 -18.06
CA ARG A 275 25.67 -39.10 -17.29
C ARG A 275 25.04 -38.77 -15.94
N LEU A 276 25.53 -37.75 -15.23
CA LEU A 276 24.90 -37.26 -13.99
C LEU A 276 23.48 -36.77 -14.25
N LEU A 277 23.28 -35.95 -15.28
CA LEU A 277 21.98 -35.45 -15.69
C LEU A 277 21.03 -36.58 -16.07
N LEU A 278 21.53 -37.65 -16.73
CA LEU A 278 20.76 -38.86 -16.99
C LEU A 278 20.27 -39.52 -15.69
N GLY A 279 21.14 -39.69 -14.70
CA GLY A 279 20.78 -40.21 -13.38
C GLY A 279 19.73 -39.35 -12.67
N VAL A 280 19.93 -38.02 -12.66
CA VAL A 280 18.95 -37.05 -12.14
C VAL A 280 17.61 -37.18 -12.87
N LYS A 281 17.62 -37.21 -14.21
CA LYS A 281 16.40 -37.30 -15.04
C LYS A 281 15.66 -38.62 -14.87
N THR A 282 16.35 -39.67 -14.45
CA THR A 282 15.75 -40.97 -14.14
C THR A 282 15.02 -40.94 -12.80
N LEU A 283 15.55 -40.21 -11.81
CA LEU A 283 14.99 -40.13 -10.46
C LEU A 283 13.94 -39.03 -10.27
N CYS A 284 14.04 -37.92 -11.01
CA CYS A 284 13.33 -36.69 -10.67
C CYS A 284 12.19 -36.29 -11.62
N LEU A 285 11.95 -36.93 -12.76
CA LEU A 285 11.12 -36.31 -13.82
C LEU A 285 9.71 -36.91 -14.02
N ASN A 286 8.80 -35.99 -14.36
CA ASN A 286 7.48 -36.23 -14.94
C ASN A 286 7.56 -36.59 -16.44
N GLU A 287 6.50 -37.22 -16.96
CA GLU A 287 6.47 -38.01 -18.20
C GLU A 287 6.50 -37.19 -19.53
N GLN A 288 6.63 -35.86 -19.52
CA GLN A 288 6.32 -35.02 -20.71
C GLN A 288 7.46 -34.14 -21.27
N SER A 289 8.72 -34.58 -21.25
CA SER A 289 9.83 -33.77 -21.83
C SER A 289 10.67 -34.54 -22.85
N THR A 290 10.90 -33.94 -24.03
CA THR A 290 11.91 -34.41 -24.98
C THR A 290 13.31 -34.13 -24.44
N LEU A 291 14.16 -35.16 -24.40
CA LEU A 291 15.54 -35.03 -23.96
C LEU A 291 16.50 -35.21 -25.13
N VAL A 292 17.49 -34.34 -25.21
CA VAL A 292 18.60 -34.45 -26.17
C VAL A 292 19.88 -34.68 -25.38
N PHE A 293 20.55 -35.78 -25.68
CA PHE A 293 21.86 -36.11 -25.13
C PHE A 293 22.89 -36.08 -26.25
N ASP A 294 23.93 -35.28 -26.04
CA ASP A 294 25.12 -35.24 -26.89
C ASP A 294 26.30 -35.71 -26.05
N GLU A 295 27.21 -36.47 -26.66
CA GLU A 295 28.44 -36.99 -26.03
C GLU A 295 28.24 -37.75 -24.70
N ILE A 296 27.07 -38.34 -24.46
CA ILE A 296 26.82 -39.13 -23.24
C ILE A 296 27.66 -40.40 -23.18
N ASP A 297 28.15 -40.83 -24.33
CA ASP A 297 29.00 -41.99 -24.53
C ASP A 297 30.50 -41.66 -24.57
N SER A 298 30.90 -40.39 -24.37
CA SER A 298 32.30 -39.98 -24.29
C SER A 298 33.03 -40.65 -23.13
N ASN A 299 34.22 -41.22 -23.42
CA ASN A 299 35.05 -41.98 -22.48
C ASN A 299 34.35 -43.20 -21.85
N VAL A 300 33.36 -43.75 -22.54
CA VAL A 300 32.66 -44.99 -22.17
C VAL A 300 33.11 -46.13 -23.09
N GLY A 301 33.21 -47.36 -22.60
CA GLY A 301 33.60 -48.51 -23.42
C GLY A 301 32.96 -49.82 -22.97
N GLY A 302 32.79 -50.76 -23.91
CA GLY A 302 32.38 -52.13 -23.63
C GLY A 302 31.04 -52.26 -22.91
N GLN A 303 31.04 -52.93 -21.75
CA GLN A 303 29.85 -53.23 -20.95
C GLN A 303 29.10 -51.97 -20.49
N THR A 304 29.81 -50.88 -20.22
CA THR A 304 29.17 -49.62 -19.80
C THR A 304 28.33 -48.99 -20.91
N ALA A 305 28.75 -49.10 -22.18
CA ALA A 305 27.97 -48.58 -23.30
C ALA A 305 26.64 -49.35 -23.46
N SER A 306 26.63 -50.65 -23.15
CA SER A 306 25.39 -51.45 -23.13
C SER A 306 24.45 -51.01 -22.00
N ILE A 307 24.96 -50.85 -20.77
CA ILE A 307 24.16 -50.37 -19.62
C ILE A 307 23.58 -48.99 -19.90
N LEU A 308 24.38 -48.09 -20.50
CA LEU A 308 23.94 -46.77 -20.92
C LEU A 308 22.81 -46.86 -21.95
N GLY A 309 22.95 -47.69 -22.98
CA GLY A 309 21.92 -47.93 -23.99
C GLY A 309 20.60 -48.44 -23.38
N GLU A 310 20.66 -49.40 -22.45
CA GLU A 310 19.49 -49.92 -21.75
C GLU A 310 18.80 -48.84 -20.90
N LYS A 311 19.56 -48.04 -20.15
CA LYS A 311 19.01 -46.92 -19.37
C LYS A 311 18.36 -45.87 -20.27
N LEU A 312 19.00 -45.50 -21.38
CA LEU A 312 18.43 -44.56 -22.36
C LEU A 312 17.14 -45.11 -22.99
N LYS A 313 17.09 -46.41 -23.32
CA LYS A 313 15.89 -47.07 -23.82
C LYS A 313 14.75 -47.01 -22.79
N LYS A 314 15.02 -47.42 -21.54
CA LYS A 314 14.04 -47.36 -20.44
C LYS A 314 13.54 -45.94 -20.20
N LEU A 315 14.43 -44.94 -20.34
CA LEU A 315 14.05 -43.54 -20.28
C LEU A 315 13.12 -43.17 -21.44
N GLY A 316 13.45 -43.61 -22.66
CA GLY A 316 12.72 -43.39 -23.90
C GLY A 316 11.35 -44.09 -23.99
N GLU A 317 11.07 -45.08 -23.14
CA GLU A 317 9.73 -45.70 -23.06
C GLU A 317 8.66 -44.70 -22.62
N LYS A 318 9.05 -43.72 -21.79
CA LYS A 318 8.13 -42.75 -21.20
C LYS A 318 8.17 -41.38 -21.85
N ARG A 319 9.10 -41.12 -22.78
CA ARG A 319 9.35 -39.78 -23.37
C ARG A 319 10.18 -39.88 -24.64
N GLN A 320 10.18 -38.82 -25.45
CA GLN A 320 11.08 -38.75 -26.59
C GLN A 320 12.53 -38.50 -26.14
N LEU A 321 13.45 -39.32 -26.63
CA LEU A 321 14.89 -39.18 -26.39
C LEU A 321 15.63 -39.15 -27.73
N ILE A 322 16.47 -38.16 -27.91
CA ILE A 322 17.38 -38.02 -29.05
C ILE A 322 18.80 -38.14 -28.50
N CYS A 323 19.55 -39.12 -28.99
CA CYS A 323 20.94 -39.33 -28.61
C CYS A 323 21.78 -39.36 -29.88
N VAL A 324 22.85 -38.58 -29.91
CA VAL A 324 23.93 -38.74 -30.88
C VAL A 324 24.92 -39.72 -30.27
N THR A 325 25.27 -40.79 -30.97
CA THR A 325 26.17 -41.83 -30.46
C THR A 325 26.97 -42.46 -31.57
N HIS A 326 28.18 -42.90 -31.24
CA HIS A 326 29.01 -43.73 -32.12
C HIS A 326 29.08 -45.20 -31.65
N PHE A 327 28.44 -45.55 -30.53
CA PHE A 327 28.43 -46.91 -30.01
C PHE A 327 27.24 -47.71 -30.50
N VAL A 328 27.53 -48.87 -31.09
CA VAL A 328 26.52 -49.84 -31.53
C VAL A 328 25.66 -50.33 -30.37
N GLN A 329 26.26 -50.47 -29.18
CA GLN A 329 25.57 -50.88 -27.95
C GLN A 329 24.43 -49.92 -27.59
N VAL A 330 24.60 -48.62 -27.84
CA VAL A 330 23.58 -47.60 -27.60
C VAL A 330 22.60 -47.54 -28.78
N ALA A 331 23.11 -47.51 -30.01
CA ALA A 331 22.28 -47.41 -31.22
C ALA A 331 21.28 -48.58 -31.35
N LYS A 332 21.68 -49.81 -30.98
CA LYS A 332 20.81 -51.00 -30.98
C LYS A 332 19.62 -50.90 -30.02
N CYS A 333 19.70 -50.06 -29.00
CA CYS A 333 18.63 -49.86 -28.04
C CYS A 333 17.57 -48.85 -28.51
N ALA A 334 17.85 -48.09 -29.59
CA ALA A 334 16.95 -47.08 -30.11
C ALA A 334 15.78 -47.69 -30.90
N LYS A 335 14.59 -47.09 -30.78
CA LYS A 335 13.40 -47.46 -31.56
C LYS A 335 13.60 -47.10 -33.04
N ASP A 336 14.00 -45.85 -33.27
CA ASP A 336 14.31 -45.30 -34.58
C ASP A 336 15.80 -44.97 -34.64
N HIS A 337 16.48 -45.37 -35.71
CA HIS A 337 17.91 -45.12 -35.91
C HIS A 337 18.08 -44.25 -37.16
N PHE A 338 18.72 -43.10 -36.98
CA PHE A 338 19.03 -42.17 -38.05
C PHE A 338 20.54 -42.13 -38.30
N LEU A 339 20.93 -42.27 -39.56
CA LEU A 339 22.31 -42.11 -40.01
C LEU A 339 22.54 -40.66 -40.46
N ILE A 340 23.59 -40.04 -39.94
CA ILE A 340 24.06 -38.73 -40.40
C ILE A 340 25.22 -38.98 -41.36
N GLN A 341 25.04 -38.60 -42.63
CA GLN A 341 26.06 -38.73 -43.67
C GLN A 341 26.38 -37.36 -44.26
N LYS A 342 27.67 -37.10 -44.52
CA LYS A 342 28.10 -35.94 -45.29
C LYS A 342 28.01 -36.29 -46.78
N GLU A 343 27.23 -35.51 -47.52
CA GLU A 343 27.21 -35.51 -48.97
C GLU A 343 28.01 -34.29 -49.45
N GLU A 344 29.08 -34.53 -50.21
CA GLU A 344 29.87 -33.47 -50.83
C GLU A 344 29.28 -33.14 -52.21
N THR A 345 28.85 -31.90 -52.39
CA THR A 345 28.58 -31.32 -53.72
C THR A 345 29.76 -30.44 -54.13
N SER A 346 29.87 -30.09 -55.41
CA SER A 346 31.05 -29.41 -55.99
C SER A 346 31.48 -28.10 -55.30
N HIS A 347 30.65 -27.51 -54.44
CA HIS A 347 30.94 -26.26 -53.73
C HIS A 347 30.62 -26.24 -52.22
N ILE A 348 29.84 -27.20 -51.68
CA ILE A 348 29.42 -27.23 -50.26
C ILE A 348 29.28 -28.68 -49.78
N ALA A 349 29.73 -28.96 -48.55
CA ALA A 349 29.43 -30.20 -47.84
C ALA A 349 28.10 -30.05 -47.08
N ILE A 350 27.10 -30.89 -47.41
CA ILE A 350 25.78 -30.87 -46.77
C ILE A 350 25.63 -32.12 -45.90
N ALA A 351 25.11 -31.97 -44.68
CA ALA A 351 24.79 -33.11 -43.82
C ALA A 351 23.37 -33.58 -44.10
N ARG A 352 23.21 -34.87 -44.43
CA ARG A 352 21.92 -35.52 -44.66
C ARG A 352 21.62 -36.50 -43.52
N ILE A 353 20.37 -36.47 -43.05
CA ILE A 353 19.87 -37.37 -42.00
C ILE A 353 18.90 -38.37 -42.64
N ILE A 354 19.21 -39.66 -42.53
CA ILE A 354 18.44 -40.74 -43.17
C ILE A 354 17.93 -41.69 -42.10
N LYS A 355 16.61 -41.96 -42.07
CA LYS A 355 16.02 -42.98 -41.20
C LYS A 355 16.31 -44.37 -41.78
N LEU A 356 16.93 -45.24 -40.99
CA LEU A 356 17.32 -46.58 -41.42
C LEU A 356 16.18 -47.60 -41.23
N SER A 357 15.96 -48.46 -42.23
CA SER A 357 15.16 -49.68 -42.13
C SER A 357 15.87 -50.77 -41.31
N GLU A 358 15.15 -51.82 -40.91
CA GLU A 358 15.76 -52.93 -40.13
C GLU A 358 16.94 -53.60 -40.85
N LYS A 359 16.92 -53.71 -42.18
CA LYS A 359 18.05 -54.26 -42.95
C LYS A 359 19.25 -53.31 -42.97
N GLU A 360 19.00 -52.02 -43.15
CA GLU A 360 20.05 -50.98 -43.17
C GLU A 360 20.66 -50.78 -41.78
N LYS A 361 19.88 -50.92 -40.70
CA LYS A 361 20.38 -50.91 -39.33
C LYS A 361 21.45 -52.00 -39.10
N ILE A 362 21.23 -53.22 -39.60
CA ILE A 362 22.20 -54.32 -39.44
C ILE A 362 23.51 -53.98 -40.15
N ILE A 363 23.43 -53.46 -41.38
CA ILE A 363 24.61 -53.04 -42.16
C ILE A 363 25.36 -51.92 -41.42
N GLU A 364 24.63 -50.96 -40.87
CA GLU A 364 25.22 -49.86 -40.10
C GLU A 364 25.87 -50.35 -38.80
N TYR A 365 25.26 -51.30 -38.09
CA TYR A 365 25.88 -51.89 -36.91
C TYR A 365 27.18 -52.62 -37.23
N ASP A 366 27.24 -53.35 -38.34
CA ASP A 366 28.46 -54.00 -38.81
C ASP A 366 29.53 -52.96 -39.11
N ARG A 367 29.18 -51.87 -39.83
CA ARG A 367 30.08 -50.75 -40.13
C ARG A 367 30.62 -50.10 -38.87
N MET A 368 29.76 -49.77 -37.91
CA MET A 368 30.11 -49.14 -36.64
C MET A 368 30.97 -50.06 -35.74
N LEU A 369 30.83 -51.39 -35.84
CA LEU A 369 31.71 -52.37 -35.19
C LEU A 369 33.06 -52.56 -35.91
N GLY A 370 33.24 -51.93 -37.08
CA GLY A 370 34.46 -52.06 -37.89
C GLY A 370 34.44 -53.23 -38.89
N PHE A 371 33.32 -53.94 -39.04
CA PHE A 371 33.15 -54.95 -40.08
C PHE A 371 32.87 -54.28 -41.41
N VAL A 372 33.94 -53.98 -42.15
CA VAL A 372 33.82 -53.48 -43.53
C VAL A 372 33.53 -54.68 -44.45
N ARG A 373 32.31 -54.78 -44.99
CA ARG A 373 32.10 -55.57 -46.21
C ARG A 373 32.85 -54.88 -47.34
N ARG A 374 33.98 -55.46 -47.77
CA ARG A 374 34.57 -55.10 -49.06
C ARG A 374 33.54 -55.45 -50.12
N SER A 375 33.03 -54.44 -50.81
CA SER A 375 32.22 -54.60 -52.01
C SER A 375 33.04 -55.39 -53.03
N SER A 376 32.63 -56.62 -53.31
CA SER A 376 33.02 -57.36 -54.52
C SER A 376 31.96 -57.18 -55.58
#